data_AF-A0AAN6GET1-F1
#
_entry.id   AF-A0AAN6GET1-F1
#
_cell.length_a   1.000
_cell.length_b   1.000
_cell.length_c   1.000
_cell.angle_alpha   90.00
_cell.angle_beta   90.00
_cell.angle_gamma   90.00
#
_symmetry.space_group_name_H-M   'P 1'
#
loop_
_entity.id
_entity.type
_entity.pdbx_description
1 polymer ?
#
loop_
_entity_poly.entity_id
_entity_poly.type
_entity_poly.pdbx_seq_one_letter_code
_entity_poly.pdbx_strand_id
1 'polypeptide(L)'
;MVTTQEFSASLEAELRAQALDVFEARLDVGQLDDLAARAKQASQDGVMTSEGNTAIADAHHSAATGTTHEWTPFLVSLRREGRAQLGLQNEDATMIWRTNLRAITFFDQKRKDSLHAYAFPAFKRRFDIYTNNIFAHLNWNNVLVAGGSVLACATSDLQDSNNFAGTDIDVFMYGLTAKESMAKVAHLRNAIDQAVNGFERAYRTTITSGVITFTPRREPALRTVQIILRLHRDPLQVLANFDLDQCAVGYTGADVWLEPRAVRAIKTGYTVLTMQLAMQTSIRRLFKYAMRGYGCALLAQDGEVIGVSSLAQAFSQKFDSVGHRLTLLRDPGEDHIPPHRSVRAKDVVGWAREQAKVPFLDGFGPFCWLAALWEHDCTWARERHALTSQIGFFEDLESTTNPLGYETRELPVFDNRDCEAAIRLATDAGDGFSLLDAGVRYEKVKQAALANILNDDFTVVVVPQYLPLELAQFLDKLSSSTAGSDMLVKIAGAPALKDTEEIEYELYAWTRQGPGHWQPGSGIDAIVFAFLRGAAGATVWALSRLYLGAEWPTLEYGRVLRAVTKRMRVYREPLVNAAQMQAWLAI
;
A
#
# COMPACT_ATOMS: atom_id res chain seq x y z
N MET A 1 -9.25 1.98 -34.32
CA MET A 1 -8.76 0.86 -33.50
C MET A 1 -7.26 1.02 -33.39
N VAL A 2 -6.72 0.88 -32.18
CA VAL A 2 -5.28 0.84 -31.94
C VAL A 2 -4.83 -0.59 -32.20
N THR A 3 -3.78 -0.79 -33.00
CA THR A 3 -3.24 -2.14 -33.23
C THR A 3 -2.58 -2.68 -31.96
N THR A 4 -2.48 -4.01 -31.80
CA THR A 4 -1.73 -4.63 -30.69
C THR A 4 -0.30 -4.08 -30.58
N GLN A 5 0.38 -3.87 -31.71
CA GLN A 5 1.73 -3.30 -31.75
C GLN A 5 1.76 -1.85 -31.25
N GLU A 6 0.81 -1.01 -31.66
CA GLU A 6 0.70 0.37 -31.15
C GLU A 6 0.37 0.40 -29.64
N PHE A 7 -0.44 -0.55 -29.15
CA PHE A 7 -0.72 -0.69 -27.72
C PHE A 7 0.54 -1.06 -26.94
N SER A 8 1.29 -2.07 -27.38
CA SER A 8 2.55 -2.48 -26.77
C SER A 8 3.58 -1.36 -26.79
N ALA A 9 3.72 -0.65 -27.91
CA ALA A 9 4.61 0.51 -28.04
C ALA A 9 4.24 1.65 -27.09
N SER A 10 2.94 1.88 -26.87
CA SER A 10 2.46 2.87 -25.90
C SER A 10 2.83 2.51 -24.47
N LEU A 11 2.73 1.23 -24.07
CA LEU A 11 3.15 0.78 -22.74
C LEU A 11 4.67 0.85 -22.58
N GLU A 12 5.42 0.45 -23.60
CA GLU A 12 6.88 0.60 -23.64
C GLU A 12 7.28 2.06 -23.41
N ALA A 13 6.70 3.00 -24.16
CA ALA A 13 7.01 4.42 -24.05
C ALA A 13 6.72 4.96 -22.63
N GLU A 14 5.62 4.53 -22.01
CA GLU A 14 5.25 4.95 -20.66
C GLU A 14 6.22 4.39 -19.61
N LEU A 15 6.60 3.11 -19.69
CA LEU A 15 7.60 2.51 -18.80
C LEU A 15 8.98 3.19 -18.92
N ARG A 16 9.40 3.51 -20.15
CA ARG A 16 10.65 4.25 -20.40
C ARG A 16 10.60 5.68 -19.86
N ALA A 17 9.48 6.38 -20.05
CA ALA A 17 9.30 7.73 -19.55
C ALA A 17 9.37 7.77 -18.01
N GLN A 18 8.72 6.82 -17.35
CA GLN A 18 8.81 6.69 -15.88
C GLN A 18 10.24 6.41 -15.41
N ALA A 19 11.01 5.62 -16.17
CA ALA A 19 12.41 5.38 -15.85
C ALA A 19 13.24 6.67 -15.94
N LEU A 20 13.06 7.45 -17.00
CA LEU A 20 13.75 8.72 -17.20
C LEU A 20 13.37 9.76 -16.13
N ASP A 21 12.09 9.86 -15.77
CA ASP A 21 11.60 10.77 -14.72
C ASP A 21 12.33 10.57 -13.37
N VAL A 22 12.68 9.33 -13.03
CA VAL A 22 13.43 9.02 -11.80
C VAL A 22 14.89 9.48 -11.88
N PHE A 23 15.50 9.55 -13.06
CA PHE A 23 16.91 9.93 -13.23
C PHE A 23 17.15 11.45 -13.21
N GLU A 24 16.19 12.26 -13.65
CA GLU A 24 16.36 13.71 -13.81
C GLU A 24 16.18 14.53 -12.52
N ALA A 25 15.57 13.98 -11.47
CA ALA A 25 15.20 14.71 -10.24
C ALA A 25 16.33 14.89 -9.20
N ARG A 26 17.61 14.86 -9.60
CA ARG A 26 18.74 14.91 -8.66
C ARG A 26 19.07 16.34 -8.22
N LEU A 27 18.74 16.68 -6.97
CA LEU A 27 19.25 17.87 -6.28
C LEU A 27 20.73 17.72 -5.91
N ASP A 28 21.46 18.83 -5.79
CA ASP A 28 22.83 18.84 -5.28
C ASP A 28 22.88 18.62 -3.75
N VAL A 29 24.01 18.11 -3.24
CA VAL A 29 24.21 17.69 -1.83
C VAL A 29 23.98 18.85 -0.85
N GLY A 30 24.47 20.06 -1.17
CA GLY A 30 24.27 21.22 -0.29
C GLY A 30 22.79 21.65 -0.18
N GLN A 31 22.02 21.48 -1.26
CA GLN A 31 20.59 21.78 -1.27
C GLN A 31 19.78 20.75 -0.46
N LEU A 32 20.29 19.52 -0.38
CA LEU A 32 19.68 18.40 0.33
C LEU A 32 19.78 18.56 1.86
N ASP A 33 20.92 19.02 2.37
CA ASP A 33 21.09 19.26 3.82
C ASP A 33 20.23 20.42 4.32
N ASP A 34 20.20 21.53 3.56
CA ASP A 34 19.34 22.68 3.86
C ASP A 34 17.85 22.30 3.80
N LEU A 35 17.46 21.45 2.85
CA LEU A 35 16.11 20.92 2.75
C LEU A 35 15.74 20.05 3.95
N ALA A 36 16.61 19.14 4.36
CA ALA A 36 16.41 18.28 5.54
C ALA A 36 16.25 19.12 6.82
N ALA A 37 17.11 20.13 7.00
CA ALA A 37 17.04 21.04 8.15
C ALA A 37 15.71 21.82 8.18
N ARG A 38 15.30 22.39 7.03
CA ARG A 38 14.01 23.11 6.92
C ARG A 38 12.82 22.20 7.21
N ALA A 39 12.82 20.97 6.70
CA ALA A 39 11.74 20.02 6.96
C ALA A 39 11.62 19.65 8.45
N LYS A 40 12.74 19.45 9.15
CA LYS A 40 12.77 19.20 10.60
C LYS A 40 12.31 20.41 11.41
N GLN A 41 12.73 21.60 11.02
CA GLN A 41 12.28 22.83 11.67
C GLN A 41 10.76 23.01 11.50
N ALA A 42 10.26 22.81 10.27
CA ALA A 42 8.84 22.87 9.98
C ALA A 42 8.01 21.86 10.78
N SER A 43 8.51 20.63 10.97
CA SER A 43 7.83 19.65 11.82
C SER A 43 7.88 20.01 13.31
N GLN A 44 8.89 20.77 13.75
CA GLN A 44 9.03 21.23 15.13
C GLN A 44 8.04 22.33 15.48
N ASP A 45 7.94 23.36 14.62
CA ASP A 45 7.22 24.62 14.93
C ASP A 45 5.73 24.43 15.20
N GLY A 46 5.13 23.31 14.80
CA GLY A 46 3.75 22.92 15.12
C GLY A 46 2.68 23.78 14.45
N VAL A 47 3.05 24.96 13.95
CA VAL A 47 2.28 25.82 13.04
C VAL A 47 2.67 25.45 11.61
N MET A 48 1.82 24.66 10.97
CA MET A 48 2.10 24.13 9.63
C MET A 48 1.86 25.22 8.58
N THR A 49 2.86 26.06 8.34
CA THR A 49 2.86 27.07 7.27
C THR A 49 2.88 26.41 5.89
N SER A 50 2.51 27.15 4.84
CA SER A 50 2.61 26.66 3.45
C SER A 50 4.05 26.28 3.11
N GLU A 51 5.01 27.15 3.45
CA GLU A 51 6.44 26.91 3.25
C GLU A 51 6.93 25.67 4.00
N GLY A 52 6.51 25.49 5.25
CA GLY A 52 6.88 24.33 6.05
C GLY A 52 6.34 23.02 5.49
N ASN A 53 5.09 23.01 5.02
CA ASN A 53 4.51 21.83 4.36
C ASN A 53 5.22 21.51 3.04
N THR A 54 5.59 22.53 2.27
CA THR A 54 6.35 22.37 1.03
C THR A 54 7.72 21.76 1.32
N ALA A 55 8.46 22.29 2.31
CA ALA A 55 9.76 21.73 2.70
C ALA A 55 9.66 20.25 3.15
N ILE A 56 8.63 19.88 3.92
CA ILE A 56 8.39 18.48 4.30
C ILE A 56 8.10 17.62 3.07
N ALA A 57 7.28 18.12 2.14
CA ALA A 57 6.87 17.41 0.94
C ALA A 57 8.06 17.20 -0.03
N ASP A 58 8.91 18.21 -0.22
CA ASP A 58 10.12 18.15 -1.03
C ASP A 58 11.18 17.21 -0.43
N ALA A 59 11.35 17.26 0.91
CA ALA A 59 12.25 16.35 1.61
C ALA A 59 11.81 14.89 1.47
N HIS A 60 10.50 14.64 1.61
CA HIS A 60 9.90 13.32 1.37
C HIS A 60 10.08 12.85 -0.08
N HIS A 61 9.85 13.73 -1.06
CA HIS A 61 10.05 13.40 -2.47
C HIS A 61 11.51 13.03 -2.77
N SER A 62 12.47 13.79 -2.22
CA SER A 62 13.90 13.53 -2.34
C SER A 62 14.30 12.19 -1.68
N ALA A 63 13.69 11.87 -0.55
CA ALA A 63 13.86 10.60 0.15
C ALA A 63 13.33 9.41 -0.66
N ALA A 64 12.17 9.57 -1.32
CA ALA A 64 11.55 8.53 -2.14
C ALA A 64 12.33 8.24 -3.44
N THR A 65 12.94 9.26 -4.04
CA THR A 65 13.67 9.16 -5.32
C THR A 65 15.15 8.79 -5.18
N GLY A 66 15.66 8.67 -3.94
CA GLY A 66 16.94 8.02 -3.65
C GLY A 66 18.17 8.86 -4.01
N THR A 67 18.15 10.17 -3.76
CA THR A 67 19.27 11.06 -4.10
C THR A 67 20.36 11.20 -3.02
N THR A 68 20.11 10.74 -1.79
CA THR A 68 20.97 10.99 -0.62
C THR A 68 21.85 9.81 -0.21
N HIS A 69 23.07 10.04 0.29
CA HIS A 69 23.94 8.99 0.86
C HIS A 69 23.89 8.92 2.38
N GLU A 70 23.59 10.05 3.05
CA GLU A 70 23.36 10.11 4.50
C GLU A 70 21.87 10.33 4.79
N TRP A 71 21.26 9.38 5.50
CA TRP A 71 19.82 9.36 5.73
C TRP A 71 19.40 10.00 7.05
N THR A 72 20.30 10.05 8.04
CA THR A 72 19.99 10.57 9.38
C THR A 72 19.63 12.06 9.44
N PRO A 73 20.19 12.95 8.60
CA PRO A 73 19.76 14.36 8.59
C PRO A 73 18.29 14.54 8.21
N PHE A 74 17.73 13.64 7.41
CA PHE A 74 16.34 13.70 6.92
C PHE A 74 15.31 13.15 7.90
N LEU A 75 15.74 12.39 8.91
CA LEU A 75 14.85 11.73 9.87
C LEU A 75 15.01 12.32 11.26
N VAL A 76 13.91 12.37 11.99
CA VAL A 76 13.85 12.76 13.41
C VAL A 76 14.14 11.54 14.27
N SER A 77 15.18 11.64 15.11
CA SER A 77 15.50 10.65 16.15
C SER A 77 14.61 10.84 17.37
N LEU A 78 13.83 9.84 17.76
CA LEU A 78 12.99 9.90 18.96
C LEU A 78 13.84 10.05 20.23
N ARG A 79 14.99 9.37 20.29
CA ARG A 79 15.90 9.44 21.44
C ARG A 79 16.56 10.81 21.60
N ARG A 80 17.02 11.43 20.51
CA ARG A 80 17.80 12.68 20.55
C ARG A 80 16.95 13.93 20.37
N GLU A 81 15.97 13.87 19.46
CA GLU A 81 15.18 15.01 19.01
C GLU A 81 13.73 14.94 19.52
N GLY A 82 13.28 13.84 20.12
CA GLY A 82 11.90 13.65 20.58
C GLY A 82 11.41 14.73 21.57
N ARG A 83 12.29 15.28 22.41
CA ARG A 83 11.95 16.40 23.30
C ARG A 83 11.62 17.68 22.52
N ALA A 84 12.48 18.05 21.57
CA ALA A 84 12.29 19.25 20.76
C ALA A 84 11.10 19.09 19.79
N GLN A 85 10.96 17.90 19.20
CA GLN A 85 9.98 17.63 18.15
C GLN A 85 8.60 17.29 18.69
N LEU A 86 8.48 16.54 19.79
CA LEU A 86 7.21 16.03 20.30
C LEU A 86 6.92 16.45 21.75
N GLY A 87 7.77 17.31 22.35
CA GLY A 87 7.61 17.77 23.73
C GLY A 87 7.87 16.69 24.80
N LEU A 88 8.48 15.56 24.40
CA LEU A 88 8.64 14.39 25.27
C LEU A 88 9.48 14.72 26.51
N GLN A 89 8.97 14.32 27.67
CA GLN A 89 9.68 14.35 28.95
C GLN A 89 10.45 13.04 29.18
N ASN A 90 11.45 13.08 30.06
CA ASN A 90 12.34 11.94 30.31
C ASN A 90 11.58 10.67 30.73
N GLU A 91 11.90 9.54 30.10
CA GLU A 91 11.47 8.16 30.39
C GLU A 91 9.96 7.83 30.36
N ASP A 92 9.09 8.82 30.22
CA ASP A 92 7.64 8.68 30.37
C ASP A 92 6.84 9.04 29.10
N ALA A 93 5.51 9.02 29.23
CA ALA A 93 4.57 9.45 28.22
C ALA A 93 4.29 10.96 28.32
N THR A 94 4.03 11.60 27.19
CA THR A 94 3.60 13.00 27.10
C THR A 94 2.32 13.07 26.28
N MET A 95 1.31 13.74 26.81
CA MET A 95 0.08 14.00 26.06
C MET A 95 0.36 15.08 25.01
N ILE A 96 0.09 14.76 23.74
CA ILE A 96 0.12 15.70 22.63
C ILE A 96 -1.30 16.11 22.32
N TRP A 97 -1.61 17.38 22.53
CA TRP A 97 -2.84 18.01 22.04
C TRP A 97 -2.68 18.33 20.57
N ARG A 98 -3.63 17.87 19.76
CA ARG A 98 -3.50 17.98 18.31
C ARG A 98 -3.94 19.35 17.82
N THR A 99 -3.10 19.96 16.99
CA THR A 99 -3.39 21.24 16.37
C THR A 99 -4.24 21.04 15.11
N ASN A 100 -5.15 21.98 14.86
CA ASN A 100 -5.91 21.98 13.62
C ASN A 100 -5.04 22.49 12.47
N LEU A 101 -5.18 21.86 11.31
CA LEU A 101 -4.56 22.31 10.07
C LEU A 101 -5.48 23.30 9.36
N ARG A 102 -4.90 24.35 8.77
CA ARG A 102 -5.62 25.18 7.80
C ARG A 102 -5.67 24.44 6.47
N ALA A 103 -6.63 23.53 6.34
CA ALA A 103 -6.76 22.59 5.22
C ALA A 103 -8.23 22.23 4.99
N ILE A 104 -8.54 21.60 3.86
CA ILE A 104 -9.79 20.83 3.75
C ILE A 104 -9.53 19.45 4.35
N THR A 105 -10.32 19.07 5.33
CA THR A 105 -10.14 17.82 6.07
C THR A 105 -11.21 16.80 5.74
N PHE A 106 -10.86 15.53 5.86
CA PHE A 106 -11.72 14.39 5.61
C PHE A 106 -11.55 13.36 6.72
N PHE A 107 -12.62 12.61 7.00
CA PHE A 107 -12.64 11.53 7.99
C PHE A 107 -12.40 11.98 9.46
N ASP A 108 -12.75 13.22 9.78
CA ASP A 108 -12.54 13.81 11.11
C ASP A 108 -13.44 13.25 12.22
N GLN A 109 -14.51 12.55 11.86
CA GLN A 109 -15.52 12.05 12.80
C GLN A 109 -14.95 11.13 13.88
N LYS A 110 -13.78 10.53 13.64
CA LYS A 110 -13.05 9.69 14.61
C LYS A 110 -11.69 10.27 15.00
N ARG A 111 -11.29 11.42 14.42
CA ARG A 111 -10.02 12.06 14.73
C ARG A 111 -9.98 12.37 16.23
N LYS A 112 -8.92 11.90 16.90
CA LYS A 112 -8.69 12.21 18.31
C LYS A 112 -8.14 13.63 18.45
N ASP A 113 -8.59 14.34 19.48
CA ASP A 113 -8.07 15.66 19.85
C ASP A 113 -6.70 15.60 20.53
N SER A 114 -6.33 14.42 21.05
CA SER A 114 -5.03 14.20 21.69
C SER A 114 -4.59 12.74 21.60
N LEU A 115 -3.32 12.49 21.92
CA LEU A 115 -2.74 11.14 22.09
C LEU A 115 -1.57 11.18 23.06
N HIS A 116 -1.20 10.02 23.61
CA HIS A 116 0.03 9.87 24.39
C HIS A 116 1.20 9.48 23.50
N ALA A 117 2.26 10.28 23.44
CA ALA A 117 3.53 9.92 22.83
C ALA A 117 4.55 9.48 23.89
N TYR A 118 5.38 8.48 23.60
CA TYR A 118 6.31 7.88 24.58
C TYR A 118 7.76 8.20 24.23
N ALA A 119 8.53 8.61 25.24
CA ALA A 119 9.98 8.71 25.12
C ALA A 119 10.61 7.34 24.81
N PHE A 120 11.81 7.34 24.21
CA PHE A 120 12.47 6.11 23.74
C PHE A 120 12.52 4.97 24.77
N PRO A 121 12.88 5.19 26.06
CA PRO A 121 12.89 4.10 27.05
C PRO A 121 11.51 3.46 27.27
N ALA A 122 10.44 4.27 27.35
CA ALA A 122 9.07 3.78 27.45
C ALA A 122 8.62 3.08 26.17
N PHE A 123 8.94 3.64 25.00
CA PHE A 123 8.71 2.98 23.71
C PHE A 123 9.35 1.59 23.69
N LYS A 124 10.62 1.45 24.10
CA LYS A 124 11.34 0.16 24.06
C LYS A 124 10.65 -0.90 24.91
N ARG A 125 10.29 -0.56 26.15
CA ARG A 125 9.53 -1.47 27.04
C ARG A 125 8.20 -1.89 26.40
N ARG A 126 7.48 -0.94 25.81
CA ARG A 126 6.20 -1.19 25.13
C ARG A 126 6.39 -2.08 23.91
N PHE A 127 7.42 -1.85 23.11
CA PHE A 127 7.76 -2.66 21.95
C PHE A 127 8.11 -4.10 22.33
N ASP A 128 8.87 -4.30 23.40
CA ASP A 128 9.22 -5.63 23.91
C ASP A 128 7.96 -6.38 24.37
N ILE A 129 7.05 -5.72 25.10
CA ILE A 129 5.75 -6.30 25.46
C ILE A 129 4.90 -6.59 24.23
N TYR A 130 4.82 -5.63 23.30
CA TYR A 130 3.99 -5.71 22.09
C TYR A 130 4.38 -6.89 21.20
N THR A 131 5.68 -7.15 21.11
CA THR A 131 6.27 -8.22 20.29
C THR A 131 6.44 -9.53 21.05
N ASN A 132 6.05 -9.60 22.33
CA ASN A 132 6.37 -10.70 23.24
C ASN A 132 7.88 -11.03 23.24
N ASN A 133 8.71 -10.00 23.08
CA ASN A 133 10.17 -10.03 23.05
C ASN A 133 10.80 -11.03 22.05
N ILE A 134 10.11 -11.36 20.95
CA ILE A 134 10.61 -12.33 19.94
C ILE A 134 11.91 -11.88 19.26
N PHE A 135 12.30 -10.61 19.38
CA PHE A 135 13.52 -10.04 18.78
C PHE A 135 14.69 -9.94 19.76
N ALA A 136 14.62 -10.55 20.95
CA ALA A 136 15.67 -10.47 21.97
C ALA A 136 17.06 -10.89 21.46
N HIS A 137 17.12 -11.85 20.52
CA HIS A 137 18.35 -12.40 19.95
C HIS A 137 18.65 -11.87 18.54
N LEU A 138 17.91 -10.86 18.07
CA LEU A 138 18.07 -10.32 16.73
C LEU A 138 19.31 -9.42 16.64
N ASN A 139 20.08 -9.59 15.57
CA ASN A 139 21.10 -8.62 15.19
C ASN A 139 20.41 -7.58 14.30
N TRP A 140 20.25 -6.38 14.84
CA TRP A 140 19.51 -5.29 14.23
C TRP A 140 20.24 -4.61 13.06
N ASN A 141 21.51 -4.92 12.82
CA ASN A 141 22.23 -4.38 11.66
C ASN A 141 21.47 -4.70 10.37
N ASN A 142 21.16 -3.66 9.59
CA ASN A 142 20.42 -3.73 8.33
C ASN A 142 18.96 -4.16 8.46
N VAL A 143 18.38 -4.07 9.66
CA VAL A 143 16.98 -4.42 9.94
C VAL A 143 16.23 -3.19 10.48
N LEU A 144 15.06 -2.93 9.92
CA LEU A 144 14.14 -1.90 10.39
C LEU A 144 12.77 -2.54 10.61
N VAL A 145 12.21 -2.43 11.81
CA VAL A 145 10.76 -2.66 12.01
C VAL A 145 10.07 -1.33 11.79
N ALA A 146 9.01 -1.26 10.98
CA ALA A 146 8.38 0.04 10.67
C ALA A 146 6.86 -0.03 10.59
N GLY A 147 6.22 1.13 10.44
CA GLY A 147 4.79 1.22 10.20
C GLY A 147 3.93 1.23 11.46
N GLY A 148 2.76 0.61 11.35
CA GLY A 148 1.69 0.72 12.36
C GLY A 148 2.05 0.13 13.72
N SER A 149 2.93 -0.88 13.77
CA SER A 149 3.39 -1.51 15.01
C SER A 149 4.29 -0.57 15.83
N VAL A 150 5.24 0.10 15.15
CA VAL A 150 6.11 1.11 15.76
C VAL A 150 5.30 2.33 16.18
N LEU A 151 4.39 2.80 15.31
CA LEU A 151 3.48 3.90 15.66
C LEU A 151 2.68 3.58 16.92
N ALA A 152 2.08 2.40 17.02
CA ALA A 152 1.32 1.97 18.20
C ALA A 152 2.18 2.03 19.48
N CYS A 153 3.40 1.53 19.42
CA CYS A 153 4.31 1.55 20.56
C CYS A 153 4.73 2.98 20.91
N ALA A 154 4.83 3.87 19.93
CA ALA A 154 5.26 5.26 20.09
C ALA A 154 4.14 6.23 20.49
N THR A 155 2.86 5.98 20.17
CA THR A 155 1.78 6.98 20.30
C THR A 155 0.42 6.51 20.83
N SER A 156 0.25 5.26 21.31
CA SER A 156 -1.08 4.77 21.73
C SER A 156 -1.55 5.25 23.12
N ASP A 157 -2.86 5.36 23.31
CA ASP A 157 -3.43 5.51 24.64
C ASP A 157 -3.31 4.20 25.43
N LEU A 158 -3.04 4.30 26.74
CA LEU A 158 -2.84 3.16 27.64
C LEU A 158 -4.07 2.24 27.73
N GLN A 159 -5.26 2.77 27.43
CA GLN A 159 -6.55 2.04 27.48
C GLN A 159 -6.93 1.40 26.13
N ASP A 160 -6.21 1.70 25.05
CA ASP A 160 -6.58 1.39 23.65
C ASP A 160 -5.86 0.16 23.08
N SER A 161 -5.43 -0.76 23.95
CA SER A 161 -4.70 -1.98 23.58
C SER A 161 -5.39 -2.81 22.48
N ASN A 162 -6.72 -2.70 22.35
CA ASN A 162 -7.51 -3.36 21.32
C ASN A 162 -7.32 -2.78 19.90
N ASN A 163 -7.05 -1.48 19.73
CA ASN A 163 -6.95 -0.84 18.39
C ASN A 163 -5.73 -1.32 17.59
N PHE A 164 -4.75 -1.90 18.28
CA PHE A 164 -3.52 -2.42 17.70
C PHE A 164 -3.37 -3.93 17.84
N ALA A 165 -4.35 -4.62 18.46
CA ALA A 165 -4.37 -6.06 18.70
C ALA A 165 -4.15 -6.89 17.41
N GLY A 166 -4.59 -6.39 16.25
CA GLY A 166 -4.43 -7.06 14.96
C GLY A 166 -3.38 -6.47 14.01
N THR A 167 -2.45 -5.62 14.47
CA THR A 167 -1.39 -5.09 13.58
C THR A 167 -0.25 -6.10 13.47
N ASP A 168 0.16 -6.36 12.24
CA ASP A 168 1.32 -7.19 11.92
C ASP A 168 2.61 -6.40 12.22
N ILE A 169 3.72 -7.12 12.40
CA ILE A 169 5.05 -6.54 12.58
C ILE A 169 5.77 -6.56 11.23
N ASP A 170 5.87 -5.39 10.59
CA ASP A 170 6.53 -5.24 9.30
C ASP A 170 8.04 -5.06 9.49
N VAL A 171 8.82 -6.00 8.98
CA VAL A 171 10.29 -6.06 9.01
C VAL A 171 10.82 -5.76 7.62
N PHE A 172 11.71 -4.78 7.54
CA PHE A 172 12.37 -4.35 6.32
C PHE A 172 13.87 -4.60 6.44
N MET A 173 14.48 -4.91 5.30
CA MET A 173 15.93 -5.02 5.16
C MET A 173 16.44 -3.83 4.34
N TYR A 174 17.61 -3.29 4.71
CA TYR A 174 18.20 -2.16 4.00
C TYR A 174 19.72 -2.29 3.86
N GLY A 175 20.28 -1.73 2.79
CA GLY A 175 21.72 -1.73 2.52
C GLY A 175 22.30 -3.13 2.28
N LEU A 176 21.46 -4.08 1.84
CA LEU A 176 21.82 -5.46 1.56
C LEU A 176 21.49 -5.81 0.10
N THR A 177 22.22 -6.75 -0.47
CA THR A 177 21.84 -7.44 -1.71
C THR A 177 20.71 -8.43 -1.44
N ALA A 178 20.09 -8.97 -2.50
CA ALA A 178 19.05 -10.00 -2.37
C ALA A 178 19.56 -11.25 -1.63
N LYS A 179 20.79 -11.69 -1.91
CA LYS A 179 21.41 -12.85 -1.25
C LYS A 179 21.66 -12.60 0.23
N GLU A 180 22.21 -11.44 0.58
CA GLU A 180 22.43 -11.06 1.99
C GLU A 180 21.12 -10.87 2.75
N SER A 181 20.09 -10.34 2.08
CA SER A 181 18.76 -10.19 2.66
C SER A 181 18.14 -11.55 2.96
N MET A 182 18.30 -12.56 2.08
CA MET A 182 17.91 -13.94 2.39
C MET A 182 18.66 -14.51 3.61
N ALA A 183 19.97 -14.29 3.71
CA ALA A 183 20.72 -14.69 4.90
C ALA A 183 20.21 -13.98 6.17
N LYS A 184 19.77 -12.73 6.05
CA LYS A 184 19.17 -11.97 7.15
C LYS A 184 17.81 -12.54 7.58
N VAL A 185 17.01 -13.04 6.65
CA VAL A 185 15.77 -13.77 6.95
C VAL A 185 16.05 -15.04 7.76
N ALA A 186 17.10 -15.80 7.40
CA ALA A 186 17.53 -16.97 8.16
C ALA A 186 17.93 -16.59 9.60
N HIS A 187 18.71 -15.51 9.74
CA HIS A 187 19.09 -14.96 11.05
C HIS A 187 17.87 -14.56 11.89
N LEU A 188 16.91 -13.86 11.29
CA LEU A 188 15.67 -13.45 11.96
C LEU A 188 14.87 -14.64 12.48
N ARG A 189 14.69 -15.69 11.67
CA ARG A 189 14.05 -16.93 12.13
C ARG A 189 14.80 -17.55 13.30
N ASN A 190 16.12 -17.67 13.22
CA ASN A 190 16.91 -18.27 14.31
C ASN A 190 16.85 -17.44 15.60
N ALA A 191 16.75 -16.12 15.50
CA ALA A 191 16.53 -15.25 16.66
C ALA A 191 15.16 -15.48 17.30
N ILE A 192 14.10 -15.60 16.48
CA ILE A 192 12.74 -15.90 16.96
C ILE A 192 12.68 -17.31 17.56
N ASP A 193 13.32 -18.30 16.94
CA ASP A 193 13.38 -19.70 17.38
C ASP A 193 13.92 -19.81 18.82
N GLN A 194 14.98 -19.06 19.11
CA GLN A 194 15.56 -18.95 20.46
C GLN A 194 14.63 -18.27 21.45
N ALA A 195 13.86 -17.26 21.03
CA ALA A 195 12.96 -16.52 21.90
C ALA A 195 11.67 -17.31 22.25
N VAL A 196 11.15 -18.14 21.33
CA VAL A 196 9.86 -18.84 21.50
C VAL A 196 10.00 -20.35 21.79
N ASN A 197 11.23 -20.85 21.98
CA ASN A 197 11.55 -22.26 22.20
C ASN A 197 11.00 -23.18 21.10
N GLY A 198 11.29 -22.84 19.83
CA GLY A 198 10.92 -23.63 18.66
C GLY A 198 9.98 -22.89 17.70
N PHE A 199 10.56 -22.35 16.62
CA PHE A 199 9.89 -21.57 15.59
C PHE A 199 8.76 -22.34 14.91
N GLU A 200 8.99 -23.59 14.50
CA GLU A 200 8.01 -24.38 13.75
C GLU A 200 6.76 -24.75 14.57
N ARG A 201 6.88 -24.74 15.91
CA ARG A 201 5.76 -24.90 16.84
C ARG A 201 4.94 -23.61 16.96
N ALA A 202 5.63 -22.48 17.02
CA ALA A 202 5.04 -21.16 17.22
C ALA A 202 4.42 -20.59 15.94
N TYR A 203 5.08 -20.75 14.80
CA TYR A 203 4.80 -20.04 13.55
C TYR A 203 4.57 -20.99 12.36
N ARG A 204 3.81 -20.47 11.39
CA ARG A 204 3.71 -20.99 10.02
C ARG A 204 4.29 -19.94 9.07
N THR A 205 5.13 -20.37 8.15
CA THR A 205 5.64 -19.51 7.08
C THR A 205 4.75 -19.58 5.86
N THR A 206 4.46 -18.42 5.26
CA THR A 206 3.86 -18.30 3.92
C THR A 206 4.61 -17.26 3.12
N ILE A 207 4.82 -17.50 1.83
CA ILE A 207 5.50 -16.55 0.92
C ILE A 207 4.52 -16.09 -0.15
N THR A 208 4.55 -14.81 -0.46
CA THR A 208 3.89 -14.19 -1.61
C THR A 208 4.93 -13.44 -2.45
N SER A 209 4.51 -12.84 -3.57
CA SER A 209 5.39 -12.08 -4.46
C SER A 209 6.06 -10.84 -3.83
N GLY A 210 5.67 -10.45 -2.61
CA GLY A 210 6.25 -9.29 -1.93
C GLY A 210 6.52 -9.47 -0.44
N VAL A 211 6.21 -10.63 0.16
CA VAL A 211 6.31 -10.82 1.62
C VAL A 211 6.63 -12.26 1.98
N ILE A 212 7.49 -12.45 2.98
CA ILE A 212 7.53 -13.68 3.78
C ILE A 212 6.80 -13.41 5.09
N THR A 213 5.71 -14.13 5.35
CA THR A 213 4.89 -13.94 6.55
C THR A 213 5.05 -15.11 7.50
N PHE A 214 5.37 -14.82 8.76
CA PHE A 214 5.32 -15.75 9.88
C PHE A 214 4.03 -15.54 10.65
N THR A 215 3.06 -16.43 10.48
CA THR A 215 1.75 -16.36 11.14
C THR A 215 1.73 -17.28 12.37
N PRO A 216 1.35 -16.78 13.57
CA PRO A 216 1.22 -17.61 14.77
C PRO A 216 0.26 -18.79 14.54
N ARG A 217 0.62 -19.99 15.04
CA ARG A 217 -0.21 -21.19 14.88
C ARG A 217 -1.33 -21.27 15.91
N ARG A 218 -0.97 -21.18 17.20
CA ARG A 218 -1.88 -21.42 18.34
C ARG A 218 -1.60 -20.51 19.55
N GLU A 219 -0.63 -19.61 19.44
CA GLU A 219 -0.18 -18.78 20.55
C GLU A 219 -0.77 -17.36 20.44
N PRO A 220 -1.79 -17.00 21.24
CA PRO A 220 -2.48 -15.72 21.12
C PRO A 220 -1.64 -14.50 21.53
N ALA A 221 -0.54 -14.72 22.27
CA ALA A 221 0.42 -13.68 22.64
C ALA A 221 1.37 -13.31 21.49
N LEU A 222 1.55 -14.21 20.52
CA LEU A 222 2.42 -13.97 19.37
C LEU A 222 1.67 -13.22 18.28
N ARG A 223 2.42 -12.42 17.52
CA ARG A 223 1.92 -11.63 16.39
C ARG A 223 2.50 -12.12 15.09
N THR A 224 1.76 -11.87 14.02
CA THR A 224 2.26 -12.03 12.66
C THR A 224 3.47 -11.15 12.42
N VAL A 225 4.54 -11.72 11.86
CA VAL A 225 5.72 -10.99 11.41
C VAL A 225 5.75 -11.04 9.88
N GLN A 226 5.81 -9.89 9.22
CA GLN A 226 5.86 -9.77 7.77
C GLN A 226 7.22 -9.22 7.36
N ILE A 227 7.97 -9.98 6.57
CA ILE A 227 9.25 -9.56 6.03
C ILE A 227 8.98 -9.04 4.62
N ILE A 228 9.17 -7.75 4.42
CA ILE A 228 8.89 -7.09 3.14
C ILE A 228 10.04 -7.36 2.17
N LEU A 229 9.72 -7.98 1.04
CA LEU A 229 10.69 -8.42 0.02
C LEU A 229 11.01 -7.30 -0.97
N ARG A 230 11.36 -6.13 -0.46
CA ARG A 230 11.85 -5.00 -1.26
C ARG A 230 13.22 -4.59 -0.77
N LEU A 231 14.15 -4.46 -1.70
CA LEU A 231 15.48 -3.94 -1.40
C LEU A 231 15.37 -2.44 -1.17
N HIS A 232 15.90 -2.01 -0.04
CA HIS A 232 16.04 -0.60 0.28
C HIS A 232 17.51 -0.26 0.47
N ARG A 233 17.91 0.94 0.11
CA ARG A 233 19.27 1.43 0.34
C ARG A 233 19.51 1.71 1.83
N ASP A 234 18.56 2.38 2.46
CA ASP A 234 18.67 2.89 3.82
C ASP A 234 17.29 3.01 4.50
N PRO A 235 17.23 3.29 5.82
CA PRO A 235 15.97 3.47 6.53
C PRO A 235 15.09 4.62 6.01
N LEU A 236 15.68 5.70 5.47
CA LEU A 236 14.92 6.83 4.94
C LEU A 236 14.09 6.38 3.73
N GLN A 237 14.67 5.61 2.82
CA GLN A 237 13.96 5.08 1.67
C GLN A 237 12.83 4.12 2.10
N VAL A 238 13.01 3.36 3.20
CA VAL A 238 11.91 2.54 3.75
C VAL A 238 10.76 3.42 4.20
N LEU A 239 11.03 4.44 5.01
CA LEU A 239 9.99 5.32 5.58
C LEU A 239 9.31 6.19 4.52
N ALA A 240 10.04 6.61 3.49
CA ALA A 240 9.49 7.37 2.36
C ALA A 240 8.53 6.54 1.49
N ASN A 241 8.59 5.20 1.54
CA ASN A 241 7.68 4.33 0.78
C ASN A 241 6.38 3.98 1.53
N PHE A 242 6.19 4.48 2.76
CA PHE A 242 4.88 4.37 3.42
C PHE A 242 3.88 5.31 2.76
N ASP A 243 2.67 4.83 2.51
CA ASP A 243 1.59 5.65 1.96
C ASP A 243 1.14 6.72 2.98
N LEU A 244 0.71 6.31 4.17
CA LEU A 244 0.17 7.21 5.20
C LEU A 244 1.26 7.82 6.09
N ASP A 245 1.17 9.13 6.33
CA ASP A 245 2.22 9.91 6.98
C ASP A 245 2.56 9.41 8.38
N GLN A 246 1.56 9.14 9.22
CA GLN A 246 1.78 8.64 10.58
C GLN A 246 2.49 7.28 10.60
N CYS A 247 2.47 6.53 9.50
CA CYS A 247 3.12 5.22 9.42
C CYS A 247 4.60 5.33 9.05
N ALA A 248 5.09 6.50 8.65
CA ALA A 248 6.50 6.73 8.30
C ALA A 248 7.38 6.84 9.56
N VAL A 249 7.33 5.80 10.39
CA VAL A 249 8.07 5.63 11.64
C VAL A 249 8.70 4.24 11.66
N GLY A 250 9.93 4.12 12.17
CA GLY A 250 10.66 2.85 12.18
C GLY A 250 11.66 2.73 13.32
N TYR A 251 11.90 1.50 13.78
CA TYR A 251 12.79 1.14 14.88
C TYR A 251 13.95 0.27 14.38
N THR A 252 15.16 0.71 14.69
CA THR A 252 16.43 0.12 14.22
C THR A 252 17.11 -0.75 15.29
N GLY A 253 16.43 -1.08 16.39
CA GLY A 253 17.08 -1.68 17.56
C GLY A 253 17.75 -0.64 18.49
N ALA A 254 18.34 0.42 17.92
CA ALA A 254 19.03 1.46 18.69
C ALA A 254 18.15 2.70 18.97
N ASP A 255 17.35 3.09 17.98
CA ASP A 255 16.53 4.30 18.01
C ASP A 255 15.26 4.15 17.15
N VAL A 256 14.27 5.00 17.42
CA VAL A 256 13.07 5.18 16.59
C VAL A 256 13.26 6.42 15.73
N TRP A 257 13.04 6.25 14.44
CA TRP A 257 13.19 7.28 13.43
C TRP A 257 11.83 7.61 12.84
N LEU A 258 11.57 8.90 12.67
CA LEU A 258 10.34 9.42 12.11
C LEU A 258 10.68 10.32 10.94
N GLU A 259 9.95 10.22 9.84
CA GLU A 259 10.00 11.28 8.83
C GLU A 259 9.34 12.57 9.39
N PRO A 260 9.74 13.77 8.94
CA PRO A 260 9.09 15.01 9.35
C PRO A 260 7.56 15.02 9.11
N ARG A 261 7.08 14.34 8.05
CA ARG A 261 5.63 14.18 7.79
C ARG A 261 4.93 13.33 8.84
N ALA A 262 5.60 12.34 9.42
CA ALA A 262 5.06 11.53 10.52
C ALA A 262 4.93 12.37 11.80
N VAL A 263 5.93 13.19 12.10
CA VAL A 263 5.88 14.14 13.23
C VAL A 263 4.70 15.10 13.08
N ARG A 264 4.51 15.68 11.87
CA ARG A 264 3.31 16.46 11.55
C ARG A 264 2.04 15.67 11.81
N ALA A 265 1.91 14.47 11.25
CA ALA A 265 0.69 13.67 11.37
C ALA A 265 0.37 13.28 12.82
N ILE A 266 1.39 13.07 13.67
CA ILE A 266 1.22 12.83 15.10
C ILE A 266 0.66 14.09 15.79
N LYS A 267 1.23 15.27 15.48
CA LYS A 267 0.82 16.56 16.05
C LYS A 267 -0.53 17.05 15.57
N THR A 268 -0.93 16.74 14.35
CA THR A 268 -2.16 17.30 13.76
C THR A 268 -3.27 16.26 13.67
N GLY A 269 -2.93 14.97 13.69
CA GLY A 269 -3.85 13.88 13.44
C GLY A 269 -4.19 13.69 11.96
N TYR A 270 -3.37 14.19 11.03
CA TYR A 270 -3.67 14.14 9.59
C TYR A 270 -2.53 13.55 8.74
N THR A 271 -2.89 12.63 7.84
CA THR A 271 -2.12 12.39 6.62
C THR A 271 -2.45 13.46 5.59
N VAL A 272 -1.46 13.98 4.87
CA VAL A 272 -1.68 14.90 3.76
C VAL A 272 -2.09 14.13 2.51
N LEU A 273 -3.24 14.47 1.96
CA LEU A 273 -3.79 13.87 0.75
C LEU A 273 -3.09 14.47 -0.47
N THR A 274 -2.19 13.69 -1.04
CA THR A 274 -1.48 13.99 -2.29
C THR A 274 -1.94 13.05 -3.39
N MET A 275 -1.51 13.32 -4.62
CA MET A 275 -1.85 12.43 -5.71
C MET A 275 -1.16 11.09 -5.68
N GLN A 276 0.09 11.12 -5.29
CA GLN A 276 0.82 9.92 -5.00
C GLN A 276 0.10 9.09 -3.91
N LEU A 277 -0.38 9.72 -2.83
CA LEU A 277 -1.12 8.99 -1.80
C LEU A 277 -2.38 8.35 -2.36
N ALA A 278 -3.23 9.10 -3.07
CA ALA A 278 -4.50 8.58 -3.57
C ALA A 278 -4.30 7.38 -4.52
N MET A 279 -3.23 7.38 -5.31
CA MET A 279 -2.90 6.24 -6.19
C MET A 279 -2.24 5.06 -5.48
N GLN A 280 -1.52 5.29 -4.38
CA GLN A 280 -0.70 4.28 -3.70
C GLN A 280 -1.35 3.69 -2.44
N THR A 281 -2.36 4.36 -1.87
CA THR A 281 -3.09 3.87 -0.70
C THR A 281 -4.31 3.04 -1.09
N SER A 282 -4.90 2.39 -0.09
CA SER A 282 -6.18 1.69 -0.20
C SER A 282 -7.23 2.34 0.69
N ILE A 283 -8.50 2.21 0.32
CA ILE A 283 -9.61 2.69 1.13
C ILE A 283 -9.60 1.98 2.49
N ARG A 284 -9.29 0.68 2.49
CA ARG A 284 -9.10 -0.11 3.71
C ARG A 284 -8.06 0.50 4.65
N ARG A 285 -6.93 0.98 4.14
CA ARG A 285 -5.89 1.64 4.96
C ARG A 285 -6.34 3.00 5.46
N LEU A 286 -6.95 3.82 4.61
CA LEU A 286 -7.52 5.11 5.02
C LEU A 286 -8.51 4.94 6.17
N PHE A 287 -9.47 4.03 6.03
CA PHE A 287 -10.47 3.75 7.05
C PHE A 287 -9.89 3.13 8.32
N LYS A 288 -8.92 2.22 8.19
CA LYS A 288 -8.21 1.65 9.35
C LYS A 288 -7.57 2.75 10.20
N TYR A 289 -6.93 3.74 9.58
CA TYR A 289 -6.27 4.82 10.33
C TYR A 289 -7.22 5.93 10.76
N ALA A 290 -8.30 6.18 10.01
CA ALA A 290 -9.43 7.00 10.47
C ALA A 290 -10.03 6.44 11.75
N MET A 291 -10.27 5.14 11.82
CA MET A 291 -10.72 4.45 13.04
C MET A 291 -9.71 4.48 14.18
N ARG A 292 -8.40 4.62 13.89
CA ARG A 292 -7.34 4.83 14.89
C ARG A 292 -7.17 6.30 15.28
N GLY A 293 -8.02 7.17 14.75
CA GLY A 293 -8.08 8.58 15.08
C GLY A 293 -7.27 9.49 14.19
N TYR A 294 -6.94 9.12 12.95
CA TYR A 294 -6.25 9.99 11.99
C TYR A 294 -7.15 10.37 10.81
N GLY A 295 -7.32 11.65 10.53
CA GLY A 295 -7.99 12.14 9.33
C GLY A 295 -7.06 12.25 8.12
N CYS A 296 -7.61 12.74 7.01
CA CYS A 296 -6.86 13.21 5.85
C CYS A 296 -6.99 14.72 5.69
N ALA A 297 -5.96 15.39 5.21
CA ALA A 297 -5.96 16.82 4.97
C ALA A 297 -5.44 17.13 3.57
N LEU A 298 -6.21 17.86 2.79
CA LEU A 298 -5.80 18.38 1.50
C LEU A 298 -5.16 19.76 1.71
N LEU A 299 -3.85 19.83 1.45
CA LEU A 299 -3.08 21.07 1.49
C LEU A 299 -2.92 21.61 0.08
N ALA A 300 -3.09 22.92 -0.08
CA ALA A 300 -2.83 23.60 -1.34
C ALA A 300 -1.46 24.28 -1.32
N GLN A 301 -0.80 24.30 -2.48
CA GLN A 301 0.41 25.08 -2.71
C GLN A 301 0.11 26.58 -2.50
N ASP A 302 1.07 27.33 -1.94
CA ASP A 302 0.95 28.77 -1.61
C ASP A 302 -0.06 29.13 -0.50
N GLY A 303 -0.64 28.15 0.20
CA GLY A 303 -1.46 28.37 1.38
C GLY A 303 -2.87 28.93 1.10
N GLU A 304 -3.19 29.19 -0.16
CA GLU A 304 -4.57 29.39 -0.61
C GLU A 304 -5.17 28.05 -0.99
N VAL A 305 -6.13 27.58 -0.20
CA VAL A 305 -6.91 26.39 -0.57
C VAL A 305 -7.88 26.78 -1.69
N ILE A 306 -7.39 26.72 -2.92
CA ILE A 306 -8.17 27.06 -4.12
C ILE A 306 -9.17 25.94 -4.39
N GLY A 307 -10.42 26.31 -4.67
CA GLY A 307 -11.50 25.35 -4.92
C GLY A 307 -12.21 24.81 -3.67
N VAL A 308 -11.99 25.39 -2.46
CA VAL A 308 -12.72 25.01 -1.23
C VAL A 308 -14.23 25.03 -1.44
N SER A 309 -14.77 26.12 -2.00
CA SER A 309 -16.21 26.26 -2.20
C SER A 309 -16.76 25.19 -3.16
N SER A 310 -16.03 24.89 -4.24
CA SER A 310 -16.41 23.87 -5.21
C SER A 310 -16.34 22.46 -4.62
N LEU A 311 -15.27 22.13 -3.89
CA LEU A 311 -15.10 20.83 -3.25
C LEU A 311 -16.12 20.61 -2.12
N ALA A 312 -16.38 21.65 -1.31
CA ALA A 312 -17.41 21.64 -0.28
C ALA A 312 -18.80 21.46 -0.88
N GLN A 313 -19.14 22.20 -1.94
CA GLN A 313 -20.40 22.03 -2.66
C GLN A 313 -20.53 20.61 -3.23
N ALA A 314 -19.47 20.11 -3.85
CA ALA A 314 -19.43 18.77 -4.42
C ALA A 314 -19.56 17.68 -3.34
N PHE A 315 -19.05 17.91 -2.13
CA PHE A 315 -19.24 17.04 -0.98
C PHE A 315 -20.69 17.09 -0.47
N SER A 316 -21.24 18.28 -0.22
CA SER A 316 -22.61 18.45 0.28
C SER A 316 -23.64 17.81 -0.64
N GLN A 317 -23.50 18.00 -1.97
CA GLN A 317 -24.38 17.35 -2.95
C GLN A 317 -24.35 15.82 -2.86
N LYS A 318 -23.16 15.23 -2.66
CA LYS A 318 -23.01 13.77 -2.54
C LYS A 318 -23.53 13.26 -1.21
N PHE A 319 -23.29 13.99 -0.13
CA PHE A 319 -23.86 13.70 1.19
C PHE A 319 -25.39 13.66 1.14
N ASP A 320 -26.01 14.72 0.61
CA ASP A 320 -27.48 14.77 0.45
C ASP A 320 -28.00 13.63 -0.43
N SER A 321 -27.28 13.31 -1.51
CA SER A 321 -27.64 12.21 -2.42
C SER A 321 -27.57 10.84 -1.73
N VAL A 322 -26.55 10.59 -0.90
CA VAL A 322 -26.45 9.36 -0.08
C VAL A 322 -27.60 9.29 0.93
N GLY A 323 -27.89 10.40 1.63
CA GLY A 323 -29.01 10.48 2.56
C GLY A 323 -30.38 10.22 1.88
N HIS A 324 -30.59 10.79 0.70
CA HIS A 324 -31.77 10.53 -0.10
C HIS A 324 -31.86 9.07 -0.54
N ARG A 325 -30.75 8.48 -1.00
CA ARG A 325 -30.70 7.07 -1.40
C ARG A 325 -31.02 6.12 -0.24
N LEU A 326 -30.48 6.40 0.95
CA LEU A 326 -30.81 5.67 2.17
C LEU A 326 -32.31 5.72 2.44
N THR A 327 -32.95 6.88 2.29
CA THR A 327 -34.39 7.05 2.50
C THR A 327 -35.19 6.25 1.47
N LEU A 328 -34.80 6.28 0.19
CA LEU A 328 -35.48 5.55 -0.88
C LEU A 328 -35.38 4.02 -0.75
N LEU A 329 -34.25 3.51 -0.25
CA LEU A 329 -34.01 2.07 -0.09
C LEU A 329 -34.61 1.51 1.21
N ARG A 330 -35.18 2.37 2.05
CA ARG A 330 -35.83 1.97 3.30
C ARG A 330 -37.01 1.05 2.99
N ASP A 331 -37.11 -0.05 3.71
CA ASP A 331 -38.31 -0.89 3.67
C ASP A 331 -39.51 -0.09 4.21
N PRO A 332 -40.60 0.07 3.43
CA PRO A 332 -41.83 0.72 3.92
C PRO A 332 -42.42 0.06 5.17
N GLY A 333 -42.20 -1.25 5.35
CA GLY A 333 -42.61 -1.99 6.56
C GLY A 333 -41.79 -1.65 7.81
N GLU A 334 -40.63 -1.01 7.65
CA GLU A 334 -39.70 -0.64 8.72
C GLU A 334 -39.65 0.87 8.95
N ASP A 335 -40.76 1.58 8.70
CA ASP A 335 -40.83 3.05 8.80
C ASP A 335 -40.59 3.64 10.21
N HIS A 336 -40.46 2.78 11.22
CA HIS A 336 -40.08 3.13 12.59
C HIS A 336 -38.56 2.98 12.85
N ILE A 337 -37.82 2.31 11.97
CA ILE A 337 -36.37 2.10 12.06
C ILE A 337 -35.67 3.13 11.17
N PRO A 338 -34.70 3.93 11.66
CA PRO A 338 -33.99 4.89 10.82
C PRO A 338 -33.46 4.24 9.53
N PRO A 339 -33.49 4.91 8.36
CA PRO A 339 -33.03 4.32 7.09
C PRO A 339 -31.62 3.73 7.19
N HIS A 340 -30.76 4.37 7.97
CA HIS A 340 -29.39 3.94 8.21
C HIS A 340 -29.31 2.62 9.00
N ARG A 341 -30.39 2.10 9.57
CA ARG A 341 -30.41 0.79 10.25
C ARG A 341 -31.14 -0.30 9.46
N SER A 342 -32.05 0.05 8.56
CA SER A 342 -32.81 -0.91 7.73
C SER A 342 -32.14 -1.21 6.38
N VAL A 343 -31.42 -0.24 5.81
CA VAL A 343 -30.82 -0.40 4.47
C VAL A 343 -29.53 -1.22 4.51
N ARG A 344 -29.46 -2.26 3.66
CA ARG A 344 -28.24 -3.04 3.45
C ARG A 344 -27.13 -2.15 2.90
N ALA A 345 -26.00 -2.09 3.60
CA ALA A 345 -24.84 -1.27 3.25
C ALA A 345 -24.38 -1.46 1.79
N LYS A 346 -24.38 -2.71 1.30
CA LYS A 346 -23.92 -3.03 -0.06
C LYS A 346 -24.72 -2.31 -1.16
N ASP A 347 -26.01 -2.08 -0.97
CA ASP A 347 -26.89 -1.50 -1.99
C ASP A 347 -26.62 0.00 -2.16
N VAL A 348 -26.29 0.68 -1.05
CA VAL A 348 -25.95 2.11 -1.05
C VAL A 348 -24.53 2.32 -1.58
N VAL A 349 -23.58 1.49 -1.14
CA VAL A 349 -22.19 1.56 -1.59
C VAL A 349 -22.10 1.24 -3.09
N GLY A 350 -22.79 0.19 -3.56
CA GLY A 350 -22.86 -0.17 -4.97
C GLY A 350 -23.46 0.96 -5.82
N TRP A 351 -24.56 1.57 -5.37
CA TRP A 351 -25.13 2.73 -6.06
C TRP A 351 -24.16 3.93 -6.11
N ALA A 352 -23.52 4.29 -4.98
CA ALA A 352 -22.57 5.41 -4.95
C ALA A 352 -21.37 5.16 -5.88
N ARG A 353 -20.95 3.90 -6.00
CA ARG A 353 -19.92 3.45 -6.95
C ARG A 353 -20.35 3.68 -8.39
N GLU A 354 -21.56 3.28 -8.75
CA GLU A 354 -22.14 3.51 -10.09
C GLU A 354 -22.22 5.01 -10.41
N GLN A 355 -22.59 5.84 -9.44
CA GLN A 355 -22.64 7.29 -9.62
C GLN A 355 -21.25 7.91 -9.78
N ALA A 356 -20.24 7.37 -9.09
CA ALA A 356 -18.86 7.86 -9.19
C ALA A 356 -18.22 7.57 -10.55
N LYS A 357 -18.68 6.53 -11.28
CA LYS A 357 -18.19 6.06 -12.60
C LYS A 357 -16.73 5.61 -12.67
N VAL A 358 -15.86 6.09 -11.78
CA VAL A 358 -14.44 5.73 -11.65
C VAL A 358 -14.13 5.37 -10.20
N PRO A 359 -13.05 4.62 -9.90
CA PRO A 359 -12.61 4.30 -8.53
C PRO A 359 -12.63 5.51 -7.59
N PHE A 360 -13.04 5.31 -6.33
CA PHE A 360 -13.17 6.40 -5.36
C PHE A 360 -11.85 7.13 -5.08
N LEU A 361 -10.70 6.48 -5.28
CA LEU A 361 -9.38 7.09 -5.08
C LEU A 361 -8.76 7.68 -6.36
N ASP A 362 -9.41 7.57 -7.51
CA ASP A 362 -8.87 8.06 -8.80
C ASP A 362 -9.13 9.58 -9.01
N GLY A 363 -9.62 10.30 -7.99
CA GLY A 363 -9.96 11.72 -8.09
C GLY A 363 -10.58 12.30 -6.82
N PHE A 364 -10.47 13.61 -6.58
CA PHE A 364 -11.15 14.26 -5.44
C PHE A 364 -12.68 14.26 -5.57
N GLY A 365 -13.23 14.34 -6.78
CA GLY A 365 -14.67 14.23 -7.03
C GLY A 365 -15.23 12.87 -6.58
N PRO A 366 -14.73 11.75 -7.10
CA PRO A 366 -15.02 10.39 -6.62
C PRO A 366 -14.72 10.20 -5.12
N PHE A 367 -13.64 10.81 -4.62
CA PHE A 367 -13.29 10.74 -3.19
C PHE A 367 -14.35 11.38 -2.29
N CYS A 368 -15.04 12.43 -2.75
CA CYS A 368 -16.16 12.99 -1.99
C CYS A 368 -17.33 12.01 -1.80
N TRP A 369 -17.54 11.04 -2.72
CA TRP A 369 -18.51 9.97 -2.49
C TRP A 369 -18.08 9.09 -1.31
N LEU A 370 -16.80 8.75 -1.26
CA LEU A 370 -16.22 7.97 -0.16
C LEU A 370 -16.32 8.71 1.18
N ALA A 371 -16.00 10.00 1.19
CA ALA A 371 -16.13 10.85 2.37
C ALA A 371 -17.59 10.94 2.84
N ALA A 372 -18.55 11.11 1.92
CA ALA A 372 -19.97 11.17 2.23
C ALA A 372 -20.47 9.85 2.86
N LEU A 373 -20.09 8.70 2.27
CA LEU A 373 -20.42 7.39 2.81
C LEU A 373 -19.85 7.20 4.22
N TRP A 374 -18.61 7.62 4.47
CA TRP A 374 -18.00 7.57 5.79
C TRP A 374 -18.74 8.44 6.82
N GLU A 375 -19.10 9.67 6.44
CA GLU A 375 -19.81 10.58 7.34
C GLU A 375 -21.19 10.05 7.71
N HIS A 376 -21.90 9.42 6.76
CA HIS A 376 -23.14 8.70 7.03
C HIS A 376 -22.93 7.50 7.97
N ASP A 377 -21.84 6.74 7.81
CA ASP A 377 -21.55 5.58 8.66
C ASP A 377 -21.23 6.00 10.10
N CYS A 378 -20.47 7.08 10.27
CA CYS A 378 -20.01 7.57 11.57
C CYS A 378 -21.07 8.34 12.35
N THR A 379 -21.85 9.20 11.68
CA THR A 379 -22.83 10.08 12.35
C THR A 379 -23.97 9.30 13.00
N TRP A 380 -24.33 8.15 12.43
CA TRP A 380 -25.55 7.42 12.81
C TRP A 380 -25.25 6.09 13.54
N ALA A 381 -24.05 5.96 14.09
CA ALA A 381 -23.62 4.89 15.00
C ALA A 381 -24.09 3.48 14.56
N ARG A 382 -23.84 3.11 13.30
CA ARG A 382 -23.99 1.71 12.86
C ARG A 382 -23.07 0.86 13.72
N GLU A 383 -23.65 -0.06 14.53
CA GLU A 383 -22.94 -0.87 15.53
C GLU A 383 -21.76 -1.70 14.98
N ARG A 384 -21.59 -1.77 13.65
CA ARG A 384 -20.49 -2.48 12.98
C ARG A 384 -19.94 -1.80 11.73
N HIS A 385 -19.89 -0.46 11.66
CA HIS A 385 -19.25 0.26 10.53
C HIS A 385 -19.59 -0.35 9.16
N ALA A 386 -20.89 -0.64 8.96
CA ALA A 386 -21.31 -1.59 7.94
C ALA A 386 -21.00 -1.05 6.55
N LEU A 387 -21.10 0.26 6.32
CA LEU A 387 -20.69 0.87 5.03
C LEU A 387 -19.19 0.70 4.82
N THR A 388 -18.38 1.06 5.81
CA THR A 388 -16.91 0.93 5.80
C THR A 388 -16.47 -0.51 5.49
N SER A 389 -17.10 -1.51 6.12
CA SER A 389 -16.81 -2.93 5.89
C SER A 389 -17.18 -3.40 4.46
N GLN A 390 -18.30 -2.91 3.91
CA GLN A 390 -18.70 -3.24 2.55
C GLN A 390 -17.83 -2.54 1.51
N ILE A 391 -17.42 -1.29 1.77
CA ILE A 391 -16.50 -0.56 0.89
C ILE A 391 -15.17 -1.31 0.76
N GLY A 392 -14.61 -1.80 1.88
CA GLY A 392 -13.41 -2.65 1.84
C GLY A 392 -13.64 -3.94 1.05
N PHE A 393 -14.82 -4.56 1.15
CA PHE A 393 -15.16 -5.76 0.38
C PHE A 393 -15.27 -5.51 -1.14
N PHE A 394 -15.87 -4.38 -1.56
CA PHE A 394 -15.91 -3.99 -2.97
C PHE A 394 -14.52 -3.65 -3.50
N GLU A 395 -13.66 -3.01 -2.69
CA GLU A 395 -12.26 -2.79 -3.03
C GLU A 395 -11.52 -4.13 -3.20
N ASP A 396 -11.67 -5.09 -2.28
CA ASP A 396 -11.00 -6.39 -2.37
C ASP A 396 -11.44 -7.18 -3.63
N LEU A 397 -12.71 -7.10 -4.03
CA LEU A 397 -13.27 -7.72 -5.24
C LEU A 397 -12.84 -7.04 -6.56
N GLU A 398 -12.59 -5.74 -6.52
CA GLU A 398 -12.25 -4.92 -7.69
C GLU A 398 -10.80 -4.46 -7.71
N SER A 399 -9.97 -4.85 -6.72
CA SER A 399 -8.59 -4.40 -6.61
C SER A 399 -7.76 -4.90 -7.77
N THR A 400 -7.83 -4.17 -8.87
CA THR A 400 -6.81 -4.07 -9.91
C THR A 400 -5.56 -3.36 -9.37
N THR A 401 -5.70 -2.66 -8.23
CA THR A 401 -4.69 -1.79 -7.63
C THR A 401 -3.53 -2.55 -7.00
N ASN A 402 -3.79 -3.67 -6.32
CA ASN A 402 -2.73 -4.45 -5.68
C ASN A 402 -3.21 -5.85 -5.21
N PRO A 403 -3.78 -6.69 -6.08
CA PRO A 403 -4.27 -8.01 -5.68
C PRO A 403 -3.11 -8.93 -5.22
N LEU A 404 -1.88 -8.60 -5.62
CA LEU A 404 -0.62 -9.19 -5.15
C LEU A 404 0.12 -8.30 -4.13
N GLY A 405 -0.58 -7.39 -3.45
CA GLY A 405 -0.04 -6.52 -2.42
C GLY A 405 0.48 -7.28 -1.22
N TYR A 406 1.29 -6.61 -0.39
CA TYR A 406 1.73 -7.22 0.87
C TYR A 406 0.58 -7.35 1.89
N GLU A 407 -0.50 -6.59 1.68
CA GLU A 407 -1.70 -6.63 2.54
C GLU A 407 -2.78 -7.63 2.09
N THR A 408 -2.73 -8.14 0.85
CA THR A 408 -3.74 -9.08 0.34
C THR A 408 -3.46 -10.47 0.89
N ARG A 409 -4.25 -10.86 1.90
CA ARG A 409 -4.09 -12.15 2.60
C ARG A 409 -4.69 -13.33 1.82
N GLU A 410 -5.74 -13.07 1.05
CA GLU A 410 -6.47 -14.09 0.31
C GLU A 410 -6.99 -13.50 -1.01
N LEU A 411 -6.51 -14.03 -2.13
CA LEU A 411 -7.22 -13.86 -3.39
C LEU A 411 -8.48 -14.72 -3.33
N PRO A 412 -9.62 -14.21 -3.81
CA PRO A 412 -10.85 -14.98 -3.85
C PRO A 412 -10.67 -16.13 -4.85
N VAL A 413 -10.33 -17.31 -4.32
CA VAL A 413 -10.38 -18.63 -4.99
C VAL A 413 -9.47 -18.75 -6.22
N PHE A 414 -8.19 -19.06 -6.02
CA PHE A 414 -7.24 -19.36 -7.10
C PHE A 414 -6.31 -20.51 -6.69
N ASP A 415 -6.70 -21.77 -6.93
CA ASP A 415 -5.72 -22.83 -7.18
C ASP A 415 -5.48 -23.00 -8.69
N ASN A 416 -4.48 -23.80 -9.08
CA ASN A 416 -4.15 -24.01 -10.50
C ASN A 416 -5.34 -24.47 -11.35
N ARG A 417 -6.27 -25.23 -10.77
CA ARG A 417 -7.43 -25.78 -11.50
C ARG A 417 -8.46 -24.69 -11.77
N ASP A 418 -8.68 -23.79 -10.82
CA ASP A 418 -9.57 -22.65 -11.00
C ASP A 418 -9.04 -21.73 -12.11
N CYS A 419 -7.72 -21.51 -12.18
CA CYS A 419 -7.07 -20.76 -13.27
C CYS A 419 -7.29 -21.42 -14.63
N GLU A 420 -7.01 -22.73 -14.72
CA GLU A 420 -7.18 -23.50 -15.96
C GLU A 420 -8.64 -23.48 -16.41
N ALA A 421 -9.58 -23.65 -15.48
CA ALA A 421 -11.02 -23.56 -15.76
C ALA A 421 -11.41 -22.17 -16.29
N ALA A 422 -10.92 -21.10 -15.66
CA ALA A 422 -11.17 -19.73 -16.12
C ALA A 422 -10.67 -19.48 -17.54
N ILE A 423 -9.45 -19.92 -17.86
CA ILE A 423 -8.88 -19.77 -19.20
C ILE A 423 -9.71 -20.57 -20.21
N ARG A 424 -10.07 -21.82 -19.90
CA ARG A 424 -10.90 -22.67 -20.77
C ARG A 424 -12.25 -22.03 -21.06
N LEU A 425 -12.92 -21.49 -20.03
CA LEU A 425 -14.19 -20.78 -20.17
C LEU A 425 -14.08 -19.56 -21.09
N ALA A 426 -12.92 -18.90 -21.14
CA ALA A 426 -12.73 -17.68 -21.92
C ALA A 426 -12.32 -17.92 -23.39
N THR A 427 -11.91 -19.13 -23.76
CA THR A 427 -11.11 -19.35 -24.99
C THR A 427 -11.59 -20.51 -25.87
N ASP A 428 -12.65 -21.22 -25.48
CA ASP A 428 -13.07 -22.50 -26.08
C ASP A 428 -11.91 -23.52 -26.24
N ALA A 429 -10.82 -23.34 -25.49
CA ALA A 429 -9.63 -24.17 -25.60
C ALA A 429 -9.93 -25.57 -25.07
N GLY A 430 -9.70 -26.58 -25.93
CA GLY A 430 -9.79 -27.99 -25.55
C GLY A 430 -8.73 -28.41 -24.53
N ASP A 431 -8.66 -29.71 -24.21
CA ASP A 431 -7.78 -30.28 -23.17
C ASP A 431 -6.26 -30.21 -23.45
N GLY A 432 -5.83 -29.42 -24.45
CA GLY A 432 -4.45 -29.39 -24.95
C GLY A 432 -3.45 -28.53 -24.16
N PHE A 433 -3.87 -27.82 -23.10
CA PHE A 433 -2.96 -27.01 -22.28
C PHE A 433 -3.19 -27.23 -20.77
N SER A 434 -2.08 -27.26 -20.02
CA SER A 434 -2.08 -27.30 -18.55
C SER A 434 -1.06 -26.32 -17.99
N LEU A 435 -1.48 -25.55 -17.00
CA LEU A 435 -0.61 -24.68 -16.20
C LEU A 435 0.36 -25.51 -15.36
N LEU A 436 -0.09 -26.67 -14.85
CA LEU A 436 0.77 -27.60 -14.10
C LEU A 436 1.91 -28.14 -14.96
N ASP A 437 1.63 -28.54 -16.21
CA ASP A 437 2.65 -29.06 -17.14
C ASP A 437 3.64 -27.96 -17.57
N ALA A 438 3.18 -26.71 -17.63
CA ALA A 438 4.02 -25.54 -17.85
C ALA A 438 4.85 -25.13 -16.61
N GLY A 439 4.80 -25.91 -15.52
CA GLY A 439 5.54 -25.64 -14.29
C GLY A 439 4.95 -24.52 -13.43
N VAL A 440 3.77 -24.00 -13.78
CA VAL A 440 3.04 -23.00 -12.98
C VAL A 440 2.49 -23.70 -11.75
N ARG A 441 3.09 -23.42 -10.59
CA ARG A 441 2.56 -23.86 -9.30
C ARG A 441 2.06 -22.64 -8.54
N TYR A 442 0.74 -22.48 -8.47
CA TYR A 442 0.08 -21.55 -7.56
C TYR A 442 0.12 -22.12 -6.14
N GLU A 443 1.31 -22.33 -5.61
CA GLU A 443 1.46 -22.77 -4.23
C GLU A 443 1.45 -21.54 -3.33
N LYS A 444 0.31 -21.29 -2.70
CA LYS A 444 0.33 -20.83 -1.31
C LYS A 444 1.09 -21.94 -0.57
N VAL A 445 2.42 -21.82 -0.46
CA VAL A 445 3.26 -22.79 0.24
C VAL A 445 2.81 -22.77 1.70
N LYS A 446 1.80 -23.60 2.01
CA LYS A 446 1.11 -23.59 3.29
C LYS A 446 1.90 -24.38 4.33
N GLN A 447 3.06 -24.95 3.98
CA GLN A 447 3.72 -25.94 4.82
C GLN A 447 5.17 -26.30 4.44
N ALA A 448 5.93 -25.44 3.75
CA ALA A 448 7.38 -25.68 3.68
C ALA A 448 8.01 -25.30 5.03
N ALA A 449 8.83 -26.19 5.59
CA ALA A 449 9.78 -25.78 6.61
C ALA A 449 10.63 -24.65 6.02
N LEU A 450 10.86 -23.56 6.76
CA LEU A 450 11.66 -22.44 6.25
C LEU A 450 13.07 -22.89 5.79
N ALA A 451 13.56 -24.03 6.28
CA ALA A 451 14.76 -24.68 5.78
C ALA A 451 14.74 -24.94 4.27
N ASN A 452 13.59 -25.29 3.68
CA ASN A 452 13.47 -25.50 2.22
C ASN A 452 13.56 -24.17 1.46
N ILE A 453 12.93 -23.11 2.00
CA ILE A 453 13.00 -21.74 1.45
C ILE A 453 14.43 -21.19 1.48
N LEU A 454 15.23 -21.57 2.48
CA LEU A 454 16.59 -21.06 2.70
C LEU A 454 17.68 -21.86 1.97
N ASN A 455 17.42 -23.09 1.54
CA ASN A 455 18.41 -24.00 0.95
C ASN A 455 18.37 -24.05 -0.59
N ASP A 456 17.89 -22.98 -1.26
CA ASP A 456 17.74 -22.87 -2.72
C ASP A 456 16.82 -23.91 -3.40
N ASP A 457 16.30 -24.89 -2.66
CA ASP A 457 15.35 -25.89 -3.14
C ASP A 457 13.91 -25.46 -2.88
N PHE A 458 13.24 -24.99 -3.93
CA PHE A 458 11.78 -24.88 -4.07
C PHE A 458 11.09 -23.79 -3.25
N THR A 459 11.08 -22.56 -3.76
CA THR A 459 9.80 -21.85 -3.87
C THR A 459 9.81 -21.04 -5.15
N VAL A 460 9.22 -21.62 -6.18
CA VAL A 460 8.93 -20.94 -7.45
C VAL A 460 7.59 -20.24 -7.26
N VAL A 461 7.60 -18.92 -7.13
CA VAL A 461 6.33 -18.18 -7.30
C VAL A 461 6.17 -18.02 -8.79
N VAL A 462 5.21 -18.74 -9.36
CA VAL A 462 4.83 -18.60 -10.75
C VAL A 462 3.49 -17.89 -10.82
N VAL A 463 3.47 -16.71 -11.42
CA VAL A 463 2.22 -15.96 -11.59
C VAL A 463 1.82 -15.95 -13.05
N PRO A 464 0.63 -16.46 -13.41
CA PRO A 464 0.13 -16.34 -14.77
C PRO A 464 -0.14 -14.87 -15.07
N GLN A 465 0.27 -14.43 -16.26
CA GLN A 465 0.06 -13.06 -16.72
C GLN A 465 -0.22 -13.00 -18.22
N TYR A 466 -1.35 -12.40 -18.57
CA TYR A 466 -1.67 -12.03 -19.94
C TYR A 466 -0.96 -10.73 -20.29
N LEU A 467 -0.07 -10.79 -21.28
CA LEU A 467 0.66 -9.65 -21.81
C LEU A 467 0.32 -9.45 -23.30
N PRO A 468 0.22 -8.20 -23.77
CA PRO A 468 0.14 -7.90 -25.20
C PRO A 468 1.28 -8.52 -26.00
N LEU A 469 1.00 -8.84 -27.27
CA LEU A 469 2.01 -9.34 -28.20
C LEU A 469 3.25 -8.42 -28.23
N GLU A 470 4.44 -9.01 -28.34
CA GLU A 470 5.76 -8.35 -28.38
C GLU A 470 6.21 -7.67 -27.06
N LEU A 471 5.31 -7.49 -26.08
CA LEU A 471 5.67 -6.78 -24.84
C LEU A 471 6.67 -7.57 -24.00
N ALA A 472 6.54 -8.90 -23.91
CA ALA A 472 7.47 -9.73 -23.12
C ALA A 472 8.91 -9.63 -23.64
N GLN A 473 9.11 -9.66 -24.97
CA GLN A 473 10.43 -9.50 -25.60
C GLN A 473 11.01 -8.11 -25.36
N PHE A 474 10.16 -7.09 -25.31
CA PHE A 474 10.57 -5.75 -24.91
C PHE A 474 11.03 -5.71 -23.45
N LEU A 475 10.25 -6.28 -22.53
CA LEU A 475 10.58 -6.29 -21.10
C LEU A 475 11.90 -7.02 -20.82
N ASP A 476 12.18 -8.13 -21.52
CA ASP A 476 13.47 -8.84 -21.45
C ASP A 476 14.63 -7.91 -21.84
N LYS A 477 14.50 -7.19 -22.96
CA LYS A 477 15.51 -6.21 -23.40
C LYS A 477 15.65 -5.03 -22.43
N LEU A 478 14.56 -4.63 -21.78
CA LEU A 478 14.53 -3.48 -20.87
C LEU A 478 15.10 -3.82 -19.49
N SER A 479 14.83 -5.03 -18.99
CA SER A 479 15.29 -5.53 -17.69
C SER A 479 15.38 -7.07 -17.71
N SER A 480 16.48 -7.58 -18.24
CA SER A 480 16.73 -9.03 -18.30
C SER A 480 16.84 -9.67 -16.90
N SER A 481 17.22 -8.90 -15.89
CA SER A 481 17.29 -9.33 -14.48
C SER A 481 15.91 -9.56 -13.84
N THR A 482 14.84 -9.05 -14.45
CA THR A 482 13.48 -9.11 -13.90
C THR A 482 12.48 -9.82 -14.81
N ALA A 483 12.66 -9.63 -16.12
CA ALA A 483 11.77 -10.11 -17.19
C ALA A 483 12.52 -10.96 -18.23
N GLY A 484 13.70 -11.48 -17.88
CA GLY A 484 14.49 -12.36 -18.72
C GLY A 484 13.67 -13.53 -19.27
N SER A 485 14.03 -14.01 -20.46
CA SER A 485 13.36 -15.15 -21.12
C SER A 485 13.33 -16.45 -20.30
N ASP A 486 14.17 -16.60 -19.28
CA ASP A 486 14.16 -17.69 -18.29
C ASP A 486 13.16 -17.46 -17.14
N MET A 487 12.82 -16.20 -16.85
CA MET A 487 11.87 -15.80 -15.81
C MET A 487 10.47 -15.56 -16.35
N LEU A 488 10.34 -15.05 -17.58
CA LEU A 488 9.06 -14.72 -18.20
C LEU A 488 8.82 -15.65 -19.40
N VAL A 489 8.27 -16.82 -19.11
CA VAL A 489 8.16 -17.92 -20.09
C VAL A 489 6.75 -17.96 -20.68
N LYS A 490 6.65 -17.94 -22.01
CA LYS A 490 5.36 -18.12 -22.69
C LYS A 490 4.80 -19.51 -22.43
N ILE A 491 3.52 -19.61 -22.04
CA ILE A 491 2.87 -20.90 -21.81
C ILE A 491 2.48 -21.51 -23.15
N ALA A 492 3.17 -22.60 -23.53
CA ALA A 492 2.92 -23.29 -24.78
C ALA A 492 1.50 -23.86 -24.83
N GLY A 493 0.83 -23.73 -25.98
CA GLY A 493 -0.54 -24.21 -26.18
C GLY A 493 -1.63 -23.36 -25.50
N ALA A 494 -1.26 -22.36 -24.69
CA ALA A 494 -2.24 -21.44 -24.13
C ALA A 494 -2.85 -20.56 -25.24
N PRO A 495 -4.18 -20.46 -25.31
CA PRO A 495 -4.88 -19.62 -26.27
C PRO A 495 -4.59 -18.14 -26.04
N ALA A 496 -4.47 -17.38 -27.13
CA ALA A 496 -4.45 -15.93 -27.07
C ALA A 496 -5.87 -15.39 -26.85
N LEU A 497 -5.98 -14.29 -26.12
CA LEU A 497 -7.24 -13.61 -25.84
C LEU A 497 -7.29 -12.26 -26.55
N LYS A 498 -8.47 -11.85 -27.00
CA LYS A 498 -8.70 -10.54 -27.62
C LYS A 498 -9.77 -9.77 -26.88
N ASP A 499 -9.49 -8.51 -26.54
CA ASP A 499 -10.49 -7.64 -25.93
C ASP A 499 -11.34 -6.91 -26.99
N THR A 500 -12.24 -6.03 -26.55
CA THR A 500 -13.12 -5.23 -27.42
C THR A 500 -12.39 -4.26 -28.35
N GLU A 501 -11.10 -3.99 -28.10
CA GLU A 501 -10.25 -3.16 -28.96
C GLU A 501 -9.44 -4.03 -29.96
N GLU A 502 -9.69 -5.34 -30.03
CA GLU A 502 -8.95 -6.33 -30.82
C GLU A 502 -7.47 -6.46 -30.41
N ILE A 503 -7.11 -6.02 -29.20
CA ILE A 503 -5.76 -6.18 -28.67
C ILE A 503 -5.57 -7.64 -28.28
N GLU A 504 -4.51 -8.25 -28.80
CA GLU A 504 -4.20 -9.67 -28.58
C GLU A 504 -3.22 -9.86 -27.42
N TYR A 505 -3.59 -10.75 -26.49
CA TYR A 505 -2.84 -11.06 -25.28
C TYR A 505 -2.40 -12.52 -25.27
N GLU A 506 -1.14 -12.75 -24.94
CA GLU A 506 -0.54 -14.06 -24.77
C GLU A 506 -0.29 -14.35 -23.29
N LEU A 507 -0.42 -15.61 -22.90
CA LEU A 507 -0.22 -16.04 -21.52
C LEU A 507 1.24 -16.38 -21.24
N TYR A 508 1.80 -15.74 -20.22
CA TYR A 508 3.14 -15.98 -19.70
C TYR A 508 3.11 -16.45 -18.25
N ALA A 509 4.13 -17.21 -17.88
CA ALA A 509 4.45 -17.61 -16.51
C ALA A 509 5.62 -16.76 -16.02
N TRP A 510 5.39 -15.88 -15.04
CA TRP A 510 6.47 -15.11 -14.40
C TRP A 510 6.97 -15.84 -13.17
N THR A 511 8.20 -16.34 -13.25
CA THR A 511 8.85 -17.25 -12.31
C THR A 511 9.87 -16.50 -11.45
N ARG A 512 9.77 -16.69 -10.12
CA ARG A 512 10.72 -16.13 -9.13
C ARG A 512 11.21 -17.21 -8.19
N GLN A 513 12.53 -17.28 -7.94
CA GLN A 513 13.16 -18.27 -7.07
C GLN A 513 14.26 -17.64 -6.21
N GLY A 514 14.40 -18.09 -4.95
CA GLY A 514 15.50 -17.70 -4.05
C GLY A 514 15.68 -16.17 -3.91
N PRO A 515 16.88 -15.61 -4.15
CA PRO A 515 17.12 -14.17 -4.18
C PRO A 515 16.25 -13.42 -5.20
N GLY A 516 15.77 -14.11 -6.22
CA GLY A 516 14.79 -13.60 -7.15
C GLY A 516 13.50 -13.17 -6.47
N HIS A 517 13.16 -13.52 -5.23
CA HIS A 517 11.96 -12.95 -4.59
C HIS A 517 12.08 -11.47 -4.20
N TRP A 518 13.29 -10.92 -4.16
CA TRP A 518 13.50 -9.54 -3.75
C TRP A 518 13.21 -8.55 -4.88
N GLN A 519 12.29 -7.61 -4.60
CA GLN A 519 12.00 -6.48 -5.48
C GLN A 519 13.22 -5.53 -5.52
N PRO A 520 13.69 -5.15 -6.73
CA PRO A 520 14.72 -4.13 -6.88
C PRO A 520 14.29 -2.79 -6.27
N GLY A 521 15.25 -2.08 -5.65
CA GLY A 521 14.94 -0.86 -4.90
C GLY A 521 14.72 0.40 -5.74
N SER A 522 15.32 0.46 -6.93
CA SER A 522 15.31 1.64 -7.80
C SER A 522 15.67 1.29 -9.25
N GLY A 523 15.51 2.25 -10.16
CA GLY A 523 15.91 2.11 -11.56
C GLY A 523 14.93 1.29 -12.40
N ILE A 524 15.36 0.92 -13.60
CA ILE A 524 14.49 0.26 -14.58
C ILE A 524 13.97 -1.09 -14.10
N ASP A 525 14.79 -1.87 -13.39
CA ASP A 525 14.41 -3.16 -12.82
C ASP A 525 13.27 -3.02 -11.81
N ALA A 526 13.27 -1.96 -11.00
CA ALA A 526 12.19 -1.70 -10.05
C ALA A 526 10.86 -1.36 -10.75
N ILE A 527 10.93 -0.63 -11.86
CA ILE A 527 9.77 -0.23 -12.66
C ILE A 527 9.18 -1.44 -13.40
N VAL A 528 10.03 -2.23 -14.06
CA VAL A 528 9.60 -3.47 -14.74
C VAL A 528 9.04 -4.46 -13.73
N PHE A 529 9.66 -4.60 -12.55
CA PHE A 529 9.13 -5.45 -11.49
C PHE A 529 7.75 -4.99 -11.02
N ALA A 530 7.57 -3.68 -10.79
CA ALA A 530 6.29 -3.12 -10.38
C ALA A 530 5.21 -3.35 -11.45
N PHE A 531 5.58 -3.20 -12.73
CA PHE A 531 4.67 -3.46 -13.86
C PHE A 531 4.23 -4.91 -13.89
N LEU A 532 5.18 -5.86 -13.86
CA LEU A 532 4.89 -7.29 -13.89
C LEU A 532 4.02 -7.71 -12.70
N ARG A 533 4.30 -7.18 -11.50
CA ARG A 533 3.46 -7.42 -10.32
C ARG A 533 2.04 -6.90 -10.51
N GLY A 534 1.88 -5.71 -11.06
CA GLY A 534 0.57 -5.13 -11.36
C GLY A 534 -0.18 -5.89 -12.46
N ALA A 535 0.51 -6.28 -13.53
CA ALA A 535 -0.03 -7.04 -14.66
C ALA A 535 -0.46 -8.45 -14.23
N ALA A 536 0.37 -9.13 -13.44
CA ALA A 536 0.05 -10.41 -12.82
C ALA A 536 -1.19 -10.27 -11.90
N GLY A 537 -1.28 -9.17 -11.16
CA GLY A 537 -2.45 -8.86 -10.38
C GLY A 537 -3.73 -8.67 -11.21
N ALA A 538 -3.64 -7.87 -12.27
CA ALA A 538 -4.73 -7.67 -13.22
C ALA A 538 -5.16 -8.99 -13.88
N THR A 539 -4.21 -9.85 -14.23
CA THR A 539 -4.51 -11.18 -14.79
C THR A 539 -5.27 -12.04 -13.80
N VAL A 540 -4.81 -12.13 -12.55
CA VAL A 540 -5.50 -12.91 -11.51
C VAL A 540 -6.92 -12.41 -11.32
N TRP A 541 -7.12 -11.08 -11.23
CA TRP A 541 -8.44 -10.48 -11.15
C TRP A 541 -9.32 -10.85 -12.36
N ALA A 542 -8.78 -10.74 -13.58
CA ALA A 542 -9.52 -11.05 -14.80
C ALA A 542 -9.93 -12.52 -14.84
N LEU A 543 -9.01 -13.44 -14.52
CA LEU A 543 -9.28 -14.86 -14.44
C LEU A 543 -10.32 -15.19 -13.35
N SER A 544 -10.30 -14.52 -12.20
CA SER A 544 -11.36 -14.67 -11.18
C SER A 544 -12.73 -14.24 -11.71
N ARG A 545 -12.81 -13.18 -12.50
CA ARG A 545 -14.08 -12.74 -13.11
C ARG A 545 -14.57 -13.74 -14.16
N LEU A 546 -13.67 -14.26 -15.00
CA LEU A 546 -13.99 -15.29 -15.98
C LEU A 546 -14.52 -16.56 -15.31
N TYR A 547 -13.87 -17.01 -14.24
CA TYR A 547 -14.32 -18.16 -13.45
C TYR A 547 -15.73 -17.99 -12.90
N LEU A 548 -16.09 -16.76 -12.53
CA LEU A 548 -17.43 -16.39 -12.05
C LEU A 548 -18.44 -16.14 -13.18
N GLY A 549 -18.07 -16.38 -14.44
CA GLY A 549 -18.95 -16.32 -15.61
C GLY A 549 -18.95 -14.98 -16.36
N ALA A 550 -17.99 -14.08 -16.10
CA ALA A 550 -17.81 -12.90 -16.95
C ALA A 550 -17.21 -13.29 -18.31
N GLU A 551 -17.49 -12.51 -19.36
CA GLU A 551 -16.88 -12.67 -20.67
C GLU A 551 -15.62 -11.81 -20.78
N TRP A 552 -14.53 -12.33 -21.36
CA TRP A 552 -13.26 -11.60 -21.46
C TRP A 552 -13.38 -10.19 -22.06
N PRO A 553 -14.10 -9.97 -23.17
CA PRO A 553 -14.22 -8.62 -23.76
C PRO A 553 -14.82 -7.59 -22.80
N THR A 554 -15.75 -8.01 -21.93
CA THR A 554 -16.41 -7.12 -20.95
C THR A 554 -15.49 -6.66 -19.83
N LEU A 555 -14.33 -7.30 -19.65
CA LEU A 555 -13.35 -6.95 -18.63
C LEU A 555 -12.49 -5.74 -19.02
N GLU A 556 -12.51 -5.33 -20.30
CA GLU A 556 -11.71 -4.22 -20.84
C GLU A 556 -10.22 -4.32 -20.40
N TYR A 557 -9.63 -5.52 -20.52
CA TYR A 557 -8.33 -5.84 -19.92
C TYR A 557 -7.20 -4.87 -20.32
N GLY A 558 -7.20 -4.35 -21.56
CA GLY A 558 -6.27 -3.32 -22.01
C GLY A 558 -6.36 -2.02 -21.22
N ARG A 559 -7.58 -1.57 -20.88
CA ARG A 559 -7.80 -0.40 -20.01
C ARG A 559 -7.22 -0.65 -18.62
N VAL A 560 -7.37 -1.87 -18.09
CA VAL A 560 -6.83 -2.27 -16.78
C VAL A 560 -5.29 -2.24 -16.80
N LEU A 561 -4.64 -2.80 -17.81
CA LEU A 561 -3.17 -2.77 -17.92
C LEU A 561 -2.60 -1.36 -18.09
N ARG A 562 -3.28 -0.47 -18.83
CA ARG A 562 -2.90 0.95 -18.88
C ARG A 562 -3.03 1.62 -17.51
N ALA A 563 -4.09 1.31 -16.76
CA ALA A 563 -4.28 1.85 -15.41
C ALA A 563 -3.19 1.36 -14.44
N VAL A 564 -2.77 0.09 -14.53
CA VAL A 564 -1.60 -0.44 -13.80
C VAL A 564 -0.37 0.41 -14.08
N THR A 565 -0.10 0.70 -15.36
CA THR A 565 1.09 1.45 -15.76
C THR A 565 1.08 2.89 -15.22
N LYS A 566 -0.07 3.57 -15.30
CA LYS A 566 -0.25 4.93 -14.79
C LYS A 566 -0.07 5.03 -13.27
N ARG A 567 -0.55 4.03 -12.52
CA ARG A 567 -0.51 4.01 -11.04
C ARG A 567 0.90 3.85 -10.46
N MET A 568 1.86 3.41 -11.25
CA MET A 568 3.26 3.33 -10.83
C MET A 568 3.99 4.68 -10.91
N ARG A 569 3.39 5.68 -11.55
CA ARG A 569 4.06 6.95 -11.82
C ARG A 569 4.38 7.70 -10.53
N VAL A 570 5.62 8.16 -10.43
CA VAL A 570 6.04 9.09 -9.37
C VAL A 570 5.64 10.51 -9.78
N TYR A 571 4.89 11.20 -8.94
CA TYR A 571 4.49 12.59 -9.20
C TYR A 571 5.63 13.55 -8.86
N ARG A 572 5.95 14.47 -9.79
CA ARG A 572 7.00 15.49 -9.63
C ARG A 572 6.61 16.59 -8.63
N GLU A 573 5.32 16.92 -8.52
CA GLU A 573 4.81 17.92 -7.57
C GLU A 573 4.19 17.22 -6.35
N PRO A 574 4.73 17.44 -5.14
CA PRO A 574 4.31 16.68 -3.97
C PRO A 574 3.06 17.27 -3.27
N LEU A 575 2.65 18.50 -3.62
CA LEU A 575 1.41 19.15 -3.17
C LEU A 575 0.51 19.48 -4.36
N VAL A 576 -0.79 19.62 -4.10
CA VAL A 576 -1.78 19.90 -5.16
C VAL A 576 -1.84 21.41 -5.43
N ASN A 577 -1.69 21.78 -6.70
CA ASN A 577 -1.81 23.17 -7.15
C ASN A 577 -3.23 23.48 -7.66
N ALA A 578 -3.52 24.77 -7.90
CA ALA A 578 -4.82 25.26 -8.33
C ALA A 578 -5.32 24.64 -9.65
N ALA A 579 -4.42 24.54 -10.63
CA ALA A 579 -4.73 24.01 -11.96
C ALA A 579 -5.02 22.50 -11.91
N GLN A 580 -4.25 21.76 -11.10
CA GLN A 580 -4.51 20.36 -10.79
C GLN A 580 -5.88 20.22 -10.13
N MET A 581 -6.15 20.96 -9.06
CA MET A 581 -7.45 20.90 -8.38
C MET A 581 -8.63 21.16 -9.33
N GLN A 582 -8.53 22.16 -10.20
CA GLN A 582 -9.57 22.51 -11.18
C GLN A 582 -9.76 21.43 -12.24
N ALA A 583 -8.67 20.92 -12.83
CA ALA A 583 -8.75 19.83 -13.80
C ALA A 583 -9.40 18.56 -13.21
N TRP A 584 -9.32 18.40 -11.89
CA TRP A 584 -9.77 17.22 -11.16
C TRP A 584 -11.22 17.29 -10.70
N LEU A 585 -11.71 18.50 -10.42
CA LEU A 585 -13.12 18.75 -10.12
C LEU A 585 -14.00 18.78 -11.37
N ALA A 586 -13.39 18.97 -12.56
CA ALA A 586 -14.07 19.05 -13.84
C ALA A 586 -14.35 17.70 -14.51
N ILE A 587 -13.71 16.61 -14.03
CA ILE A 587 -13.91 15.22 -14.45
C ILE A 587 -14.90 14.56 -13.49
#